data_AF-A0A3G8JLP9-F1
#
_entry.id   AF-A0A3G8JLP9-F1
#
_cell.length_a   1.000
_cell.length_b   1.000
_cell.length_c   1.000
_cell.angle_alpha   90.00
_cell.angle_beta   90.00
_cell.angle_gamma   90.00
#
_symmetry.space_group_name_H-M   'P 1'
#
loop_
_entity.id
_entity.type
_entity.pdbx_description
1 polymer ?
#
loop_
_entity_poly.entity_id
_entity_poly.type
_entity_poly.pdbx_seq_one_letter_code
_entity_poly.pdbx_strand_id
1 'polypeptide(L)'
;MMTGTDDFPPAAQRRISGFPAGIELTEIAARASVSAFSRTDAERIEHVLISIRRTLAQLEKLGPVDEELLEVNPTAGLVIERILANLLDLIVDVNTAVGQGFGARPSAGFTESCEAAIAVGLIDHVLAEELRPVEGPHHVVLQLCLDSDPGQAEAVVVRAVSAFQDFERRAIAWHGQLGRE
;
A
#
# COMPACT_ATOMS: atom_id res chain seq x y z
N MET A 1 55.99 -41.97 33.29
CA MET A 1 56.00 -40.84 34.25
C MET A 1 55.80 -39.57 33.42
N MET A 2 54.88 -38.71 33.86
CA MET A 2 54.38 -37.47 33.25
C MET A 2 53.32 -37.59 32.14
N THR A 3 52.08 -37.62 32.65
CA THR A 3 50.82 -37.14 32.06
C THR A 3 50.86 -35.63 31.82
N GLY A 4 50.39 -35.17 30.68
CA GLY A 4 50.11 -33.76 30.39
C GLY A 4 48.75 -33.64 29.71
N THR A 5 47.70 -33.53 30.51
CA THR A 5 46.35 -33.13 30.09
C THR A 5 46.27 -31.61 30.14
N ASP A 6 46.10 -30.97 28.98
CA ASP A 6 45.77 -29.56 28.88
C ASP A 6 44.36 -29.32 29.43
N ASP A 7 44.31 -28.65 30.57
CA ASP A 7 43.12 -28.31 31.33
C ASP A 7 42.64 -26.91 30.88
N PHE A 8 41.68 -26.87 29.96
CA PHE A 8 40.96 -25.64 29.60
C PHE A 8 39.81 -25.43 30.60
N PRO A 9 39.71 -24.28 31.30
CA PRO A 9 38.59 -24.03 32.18
C PRO A 9 37.30 -23.83 31.36
N PRO A 10 36.16 -24.40 31.78
CA PRO A 10 34.89 -24.19 31.10
C PRO A 10 34.47 -22.72 31.25
N ALA A 11 34.17 -22.09 30.11
CA ALA A 11 33.64 -20.75 30.04
C ALA A 11 32.41 -20.61 30.94
N ALA A 12 32.48 -19.66 31.88
CA ALA A 12 31.38 -19.29 32.74
C ALA A 12 30.19 -18.83 31.88
N GLN A 13 29.20 -19.71 31.72
CA GLN A 13 27.88 -19.35 31.23
C GLN A 13 27.22 -18.45 32.27
N ARG A 14 27.42 -17.13 32.12
CA ARG A 14 26.54 -16.13 32.73
C ARG A 14 25.16 -16.30 32.12
N ARG A 15 24.33 -17.13 32.76
CA ARG A 15 22.88 -17.10 32.58
C ARG A 15 22.40 -15.72 33.04
N ILE A 16 22.11 -14.84 32.09
CA ILE A 16 21.27 -13.68 32.32
C ILE A 16 19.85 -14.24 32.47
N SER A 17 19.50 -14.66 33.68
CA SER A 17 18.13 -15.01 34.05
C SER A 17 17.38 -13.71 34.34
N GLY A 18 16.44 -13.33 33.48
CA GLY A 18 15.62 -12.15 33.74
C GLY A 18 14.73 -11.62 32.62
N PHE A 19 14.55 -12.34 31.50
CA PHE A 19 13.57 -11.93 30.49
C PHE A 19 12.41 -12.93 30.45
N PRO A 20 11.16 -12.51 30.73
CA PRO A 20 10.01 -13.37 30.53
C PRO A 20 9.86 -13.67 29.04
N ALA A 21 9.68 -14.95 28.73
CA ALA A 21 9.58 -15.47 27.39
C ALA A 21 8.28 -14.98 26.70
N GLY A 22 8.45 -14.39 25.52
CA GLY A 22 7.55 -14.64 24.40
C GLY A 22 6.50 -13.60 24.00
N ILE A 23 6.31 -12.49 24.74
CA ILE A 23 5.26 -11.50 24.38
C ILE A 23 5.76 -10.05 24.21
N GLU A 24 6.88 -9.64 24.82
CA GLU A 24 7.18 -8.19 24.84
C GLU A 24 8.03 -7.65 23.68
N LEU A 25 8.82 -8.47 22.97
CA LEU A 25 9.70 -7.93 21.92
C LEU A 25 8.95 -7.47 20.67
N THR A 26 7.84 -8.13 20.31
CA THR A 26 7.02 -7.78 19.15
C THR A 26 6.17 -6.54 19.42
N GLU A 27 5.63 -6.41 20.63
CA GLU A 27 4.81 -5.27 21.04
C GLU A 27 5.65 -4.01 21.31
N ILE A 28 6.84 -4.18 21.89
CA ILE A 28 7.82 -3.09 22.06
C ILE A 28 8.41 -2.67 20.71
N ALA A 29 8.70 -3.61 19.80
CA ALA A 29 9.13 -3.26 18.44
C ALA A 29 8.01 -2.57 17.65
N ALA A 30 6.76 -3.04 17.76
CA ALA A 30 5.60 -2.37 17.16
C ALA A 30 5.42 -0.96 17.71
N ARG A 31 5.47 -0.77 19.04
CA ARG A 31 5.42 0.57 19.68
C ARG A 31 6.60 1.47 19.34
N ALA A 32 7.81 0.91 19.22
CA ALA A 32 8.99 1.66 18.81
C ALA A 32 8.93 2.07 17.33
N SER A 33 8.37 1.23 16.45
CA SER A 33 8.14 1.56 15.05
C SER A 33 7.05 2.62 14.87
N VAL A 34 5.99 2.63 15.69
CA VAL A 34 5.03 3.74 15.72
C VAL A 34 5.70 5.05 16.13
N SER A 35 6.68 5.03 17.04
CA SER A 35 7.44 6.22 17.46
C SER A 35 8.43 6.77 16.41
N ALA A 36 8.71 6.02 15.35
CA ALA A 36 9.62 6.42 14.27
C ALA A 36 8.93 7.15 13.11
N PHE A 37 7.59 7.14 13.07
CA PHE A 37 6.82 7.84 12.05
C PHE A 37 6.92 9.36 12.24
N SER A 38 7.60 10.05 11.30
CA SER A 38 7.84 11.48 11.48
C SER A 38 6.59 12.30 11.15
N ARG A 39 6.48 13.49 11.74
CA ARG A 39 5.45 14.46 11.36
C ARG A 39 5.47 14.78 9.87
N THR A 40 6.66 14.80 9.26
CA THR A 40 6.81 15.05 7.82
C THR A 40 6.24 13.89 6.98
N ASP A 41 6.36 12.65 7.45
CA ASP A 41 5.73 11.50 6.80
C ASP A 41 4.21 11.58 6.90
N ALA A 42 3.69 12.03 8.05
CA ALA A 42 2.27 12.26 8.27
C ALA A 42 1.70 13.30 7.28
N GLU A 43 2.35 14.46 7.19
CA GLU A 43 1.97 15.56 6.29
C GLU A 43 2.06 15.14 4.82
N ARG A 44 3.06 14.32 4.46
CA ARG A 44 3.17 13.74 3.12
C ARG A 44 2.00 12.83 2.79
N ILE A 45 1.64 11.90 3.67
CA ILE A 45 0.50 11.00 3.47
C ILE A 45 -0.78 11.81 3.32
N GLU A 46 -1.02 12.79 4.19
CA GLU A 46 -2.20 13.64 4.12
C GLU A 46 -2.32 14.34 2.76
N HIS A 47 -1.22 14.92 2.26
CA HIS A 47 -1.19 15.58 0.96
C HIS A 47 -1.51 14.60 -0.21
N VAL A 48 -0.99 13.38 -0.15
CA VAL A 48 -1.26 12.36 -1.17
C VAL A 48 -2.73 11.89 -1.10
N LEU A 49 -3.30 11.71 0.09
CA LEU A 49 -4.73 11.37 0.25
C LEU A 49 -5.66 12.46 -0.29
N ILE A 50 -5.31 13.75 -0.09
CA ILE A 50 -6.02 14.86 -0.73
C ILE A 50 -5.96 14.75 -2.25
N SER A 51 -4.82 14.33 -2.79
CA SER A 51 -4.63 14.15 -4.24
C SER A 51 -5.49 12.98 -4.76
N ILE A 52 -5.50 11.84 -4.08
CA ILE A 52 -6.36 10.69 -4.40
C ILE A 52 -7.83 11.11 -4.46
N ARG A 53 -8.32 11.79 -3.41
CA ARG A 53 -9.71 12.25 -3.36
C ARG A 53 -10.06 13.19 -4.52
N ARG A 54 -9.17 14.14 -4.82
CA ARG A 54 -9.37 15.08 -5.93
C ARG A 54 -9.41 14.36 -7.27
N THR A 55 -8.53 13.38 -7.47
CA THR A 55 -8.48 12.58 -8.70
C THR A 55 -9.73 11.69 -8.84
N LEU A 56 -10.22 11.06 -7.76
CA LEU A 56 -11.49 10.34 -7.78
C LEU A 56 -12.68 11.25 -8.10
N ALA A 57 -12.72 12.46 -7.52
CA ALA A 57 -13.76 13.44 -7.81
C ALA A 57 -13.71 13.97 -9.26
N GLN A 58 -12.54 13.95 -9.91
CA GLN A 58 -12.43 14.26 -11.34
C GLN A 58 -13.09 13.17 -12.19
N LEU A 59 -12.87 11.90 -11.84
CA LEU A 59 -13.49 10.77 -12.51
C LEU A 59 -15.02 10.80 -12.38
N GLU A 60 -15.52 11.07 -11.17
CA GLU A 60 -16.97 11.20 -10.92
C GLU A 60 -17.62 12.32 -11.76
N LYS A 61 -16.91 13.44 -11.97
CA LYS A 61 -17.40 14.56 -12.78
C LYS A 61 -17.52 14.26 -14.28
N LEU A 62 -16.85 13.21 -14.77
CA LEU A 62 -17.03 12.76 -16.16
C LEU A 62 -18.42 12.14 -16.38
N GLY A 63 -19.10 11.71 -15.31
CA GLY A 63 -20.37 11.01 -15.37
C GLY A 63 -20.20 9.52 -15.62
N PRO A 64 -21.30 8.81 -15.94
CA PRO A 64 -21.26 7.41 -16.33
C PRO A 64 -20.32 7.18 -17.51
N VAL A 65 -19.48 6.15 -17.43
CA VAL A 65 -18.59 5.74 -18.53
C VAL A 65 -19.24 4.57 -19.23
N ASP A 66 -20.09 4.87 -20.21
CA ASP A 66 -20.76 3.88 -21.05
C ASP A 66 -20.22 3.91 -22.49
N GLU A 67 -20.67 2.95 -23.30
CA GLU A 67 -20.29 2.83 -24.70
C GLU A 67 -20.65 4.09 -25.49
N GLU A 68 -21.82 4.69 -25.25
CA GLU A 68 -22.28 5.91 -25.92
C GLU A 68 -21.33 7.09 -25.67
N LEU A 69 -20.89 7.30 -24.43
CA LEU A 69 -19.90 8.33 -24.10
C LEU A 69 -18.60 8.11 -24.87
N LEU A 70 -18.11 6.87 -24.92
CA LEU A 70 -16.83 6.54 -25.54
C LEU A 70 -16.88 6.63 -27.07
N GLU A 71 -18.02 6.32 -27.68
CA GLU A 71 -18.25 6.52 -29.12
C GLU A 71 -18.28 8.01 -29.50
N VAL A 72 -19.01 8.82 -28.73
CA VAL A 72 -19.15 10.26 -29.00
C VAL A 72 -17.89 11.04 -28.61
N ASN A 73 -17.15 10.56 -27.62
CA ASN A 73 -15.97 11.21 -27.06
C ASN A 73 -14.85 10.21 -26.75
N PRO A 74 -14.08 9.76 -27.75
CA PRO A 74 -12.95 8.84 -27.53
C PRO A 74 -11.84 9.43 -26.66
N THR A 75 -11.79 10.76 -26.52
CA THR A 75 -10.83 11.43 -25.61
C THR A 75 -11.17 11.15 -24.15
N ALA A 76 -12.45 10.89 -23.81
CA ALA A 76 -12.84 10.52 -22.45
C ALA A 76 -12.13 9.24 -21.99
N GLY A 77 -12.03 8.22 -22.85
CA GLY A 77 -11.31 6.98 -22.55
C GLY A 77 -9.85 7.22 -22.14
N LEU A 78 -9.12 8.04 -22.90
CA LEU A 78 -7.71 8.39 -22.61
C LEU A 78 -7.57 9.19 -21.30
N VAL A 79 -8.52 10.09 -21.02
CA VAL A 79 -8.54 10.84 -19.77
C VAL A 79 -8.75 9.90 -18.58
N ILE A 80 -9.69 8.97 -18.70
CA ILE A 80 -9.97 7.99 -17.65
C ILE A 80 -8.76 7.07 -17.44
N GLU A 81 -8.17 6.55 -18.51
CA GLU A 81 -6.93 5.76 -18.46
C GLU A 81 -5.85 6.49 -17.66
N ARG A 82 -5.61 7.77 -17.99
CA ARG A 82 -4.60 8.58 -17.30
C ARG A 82 -4.93 8.81 -15.82
N ILE A 83 -6.20 9.02 -15.51
CA ILE A 83 -6.68 9.14 -14.12
C ILE A 83 -6.40 7.86 -13.33
N LEU A 84 -6.72 6.69 -13.89
CA LEU A 84 -6.49 5.38 -13.25
C LEU A 84 -5.00 5.08 -13.06
N ALA A 85 -4.16 5.44 -14.04
CA ALA A 85 -2.71 5.33 -13.91
C ALA A 85 -2.18 6.22 -12.78
N ASN A 86 -2.62 7.47 -12.71
CA ASN A 86 -2.23 8.41 -11.66
C ASN A 86 -2.68 7.94 -10.26
N LEU A 87 -3.88 7.37 -10.14
CA LEU A 87 -4.35 6.81 -8.86
C LEU A 87 -3.45 5.66 -8.39
N LEU A 88 -2.99 4.80 -9.31
CA LEU A 88 -2.08 3.71 -8.98
C LEU A 88 -0.75 4.25 -8.43
N ASP A 89 -0.18 5.26 -9.08
CA ASP A 89 1.07 5.90 -8.64
C ASP A 89 0.93 6.51 -7.23
N LEU A 90 -0.19 7.21 -6.97
CA LEU A 90 -0.46 7.80 -5.65
C LEU A 90 -0.59 6.73 -4.56
N ILE A 91 -1.18 5.56 -4.86
CA ILE A 91 -1.21 4.44 -3.90
C ILE A 91 0.19 3.92 -3.61
N VAL A 92 1.04 3.77 -4.63
CA VAL A 92 2.44 3.33 -4.43
C VAL A 92 3.18 4.32 -3.53
N ASP A 93 2.95 5.62 -3.69
CA ASP A 93 3.53 6.66 -2.85
C ASP A 93 3.08 6.54 -1.38
N VAL A 94 1.78 6.36 -1.12
CA VAL A 94 1.27 6.17 0.25
C VAL A 94 1.85 4.90 0.85
N ASN A 95 1.73 3.77 0.15
CA ASN A 95 2.20 2.47 0.62
C ASN A 95 3.70 2.49 0.96
N THR A 96 4.50 3.15 0.13
CA THR A 96 5.95 3.27 0.35
C THR A 96 6.27 4.17 1.54
N ALA A 97 5.61 5.32 1.66
CA ALA A 97 5.80 6.22 2.81
C ALA A 97 5.42 5.53 4.13
N VAL A 98 4.30 4.83 4.13
CA VAL A 98 3.84 4.04 5.26
C VAL A 98 4.83 2.93 5.60
N GLY A 99 5.22 2.10 4.64
CA GLY A 99 6.18 1.03 4.88
C GLY A 99 7.52 1.53 5.43
N GLN A 100 8.06 2.62 4.86
CA GLN A 100 9.31 3.22 5.31
C GLN A 100 9.24 3.75 6.73
N GLY A 101 8.10 4.32 7.13
CA GLY A 101 7.87 4.76 8.51
C GLY A 101 8.02 3.64 9.54
N PHE A 102 7.85 2.38 9.12
CA PHE A 102 7.99 1.18 9.95
C PHE A 102 9.25 0.36 9.63
N GLY A 103 10.22 0.96 8.93
CA GLY A 103 11.53 0.37 8.65
C GLY A 103 11.59 -0.55 7.43
N ALA A 104 10.55 -0.58 6.58
CA ALA A 104 10.62 -1.25 5.29
C ALA A 104 11.61 -0.54 4.36
N ARG A 105 12.21 -1.31 3.44
CA ARG A 105 13.02 -0.73 2.36
C ARG A 105 12.13 0.02 1.36
N PRO A 106 12.66 1.00 0.61
CA PRO A 106 11.94 1.58 -0.51
C PRO A 106 11.48 0.50 -1.48
N SER A 107 10.19 0.48 -1.78
CA SER A 107 9.58 -0.43 -2.74
C SER A 107 10.06 -0.14 -4.15
N ALA A 108 10.38 -1.17 -4.93
CA ALA A 108 10.75 -1.07 -6.34
C ALA A 108 9.53 -1.01 -7.29
N GLY A 109 8.31 -1.18 -6.77
CA GLY A 109 7.09 -1.13 -7.55
C GLY A 109 5.84 -1.50 -6.75
N PHE A 110 4.72 -1.65 -7.46
CA PHE A 110 3.40 -1.83 -6.84
C PHE A 110 3.28 -3.07 -5.94
N THR A 111 3.82 -4.22 -6.35
CA THR A 111 3.71 -5.45 -5.55
C THR A 111 4.38 -5.27 -4.19
N GLU A 112 5.62 -4.78 -4.18
CA GLU A 112 6.40 -4.58 -2.96
C GLU A 112 5.77 -3.50 -2.07
N SER A 113 5.20 -2.44 -2.67
CA SER A 113 4.52 -1.41 -1.89
C SER A 113 3.26 -1.97 -1.21
N CYS A 114 2.48 -2.80 -1.90
CA CYS A 114 1.33 -3.46 -1.29
C CYS A 114 1.73 -4.39 -0.15
N GLU A 115 2.81 -5.17 -0.29
CA GLU A 115 3.29 -6.02 0.82
C GLU A 115 3.71 -5.18 2.03
N ALA A 116 4.39 -4.05 1.81
CA ALA A 116 4.74 -3.14 2.90
C ALA A 116 3.49 -2.55 3.59
N ALA A 117 2.46 -2.19 2.83
CA ALA A 117 1.19 -1.70 3.35
C ALA A 117 0.41 -2.78 4.12
N ILE A 118 0.42 -4.03 3.64
CA ILE A 118 -0.21 -5.17 4.32
C ILE A 118 0.49 -5.47 5.64
N ALA A 119 1.83 -5.44 5.66
CA ALA A 119 2.62 -5.72 6.86
C ALA A 119 2.31 -4.77 8.03
N VAL A 120 1.87 -3.54 7.74
CA VAL A 120 1.48 -2.55 8.76
C VAL A 120 -0.04 -2.42 8.95
N GLY A 121 -0.83 -3.29 8.29
CA GLY A 121 -2.29 -3.32 8.40
C GLY A 121 -3.03 -2.17 7.72
N LEU A 122 -2.40 -1.46 6.77
CA LEU A 122 -3.06 -0.39 6.00
C LEU A 122 -4.12 -0.96 5.03
N ILE A 123 -3.78 -2.06 4.35
CA ILE A 123 -4.66 -2.80 3.45
C ILE A 123 -4.56 -4.30 3.74
N ASP A 124 -5.48 -5.08 3.18
CA ASP A 124 -5.40 -6.55 3.15
C ASP A 124 -5.04 -7.05 1.74
N HIS A 125 -4.83 -8.37 1.62
CA HIS A 125 -4.53 -9.01 0.34
C HIS A 125 -5.68 -8.87 -0.67
N VAL A 126 -6.94 -8.86 -0.20
CA VAL A 126 -8.11 -8.75 -1.07
C VAL A 126 -8.10 -7.39 -1.78
N LEU A 127 -7.92 -6.30 -1.03
CA LEU A 127 -7.84 -4.97 -1.61
C LEU A 127 -6.60 -4.81 -2.49
N ALA A 128 -5.46 -5.42 -2.15
CA ALA A 128 -4.28 -5.38 -3.01
C ALA A 128 -4.55 -6.03 -4.39
N GLU A 129 -5.27 -7.14 -4.43
CA GLU A 129 -5.70 -7.81 -5.67
C GLU A 129 -6.74 -6.98 -6.44
N GLU A 130 -7.65 -6.29 -5.74
CA GLU A 130 -8.63 -5.41 -6.37
C GLU A 130 -7.99 -4.16 -6.98
N LEU A 131 -6.94 -3.61 -6.37
CA LEU A 131 -6.22 -2.43 -6.85
C LEU A 131 -5.39 -2.72 -8.10
N ARG A 132 -4.88 -3.95 -8.25
CA ARG A 132 -4.23 -4.42 -9.48
C ARG A 132 -4.62 -5.87 -9.78
N PRO A 133 -5.70 -6.06 -10.56
CA PRO A 133 -6.16 -7.38 -10.99
C PRO A 133 -5.07 -8.20 -11.70
N VAL A 134 -5.30 -9.51 -11.80
CA VAL A 134 -4.38 -10.48 -12.42
C VAL A 134 -4.17 -10.17 -13.92
N GLU A 135 -5.20 -9.61 -14.54
CA GLU A 135 -5.19 -9.16 -15.93
C GLU A 135 -4.27 -7.95 -16.17
N GLY A 136 -3.86 -7.27 -15.10
CA GLY A 136 -3.00 -6.09 -15.12
C GLY A 136 -3.63 -4.90 -14.39
N PRO A 137 -2.91 -3.77 -14.33
CA PRO A 137 -3.46 -2.52 -13.80
C PRO A 137 -4.71 -2.07 -14.55
N HIS A 138 -5.69 -1.49 -13.84
CA HIS A 138 -6.95 -1.06 -14.42
C HIS A 138 -6.81 -0.15 -15.64
N HIS A 139 -5.79 0.71 -15.70
CA HIS A 139 -5.54 1.56 -16.86
C HIS A 139 -5.11 0.75 -18.10
N VAL A 140 -4.31 -0.32 -17.92
CA VAL A 140 -3.92 -1.23 -19.01
C VAL A 140 -5.13 -2.03 -19.48
N VAL A 141 -5.93 -2.56 -18.55
CA VAL A 141 -7.15 -3.31 -18.88
C VAL A 141 -8.14 -2.42 -19.63
N LEU A 142 -8.33 -1.18 -19.18
CA LEU A 142 -9.18 -0.21 -19.85
C LEU A 142 -8.69 0.08 -21.28
N GLN A 143 -7.39 0.30 -21.48
CA GLN A 143 -6.84 0.54 -22.81
C GLN A 143 -7.13 -0.64 -23.75
N LEU A 144 -6.96 -1.88 -23.27
CA LEU A 144 -7.30 -3.08 -24.05
C LEU A 144 -8.79 -3.15 -24.40
N CYS A 145 -9.68 -2.74 -23.49
CA CYS A 145 -11.11 -2.64 -23.77
C CYS A 145 -11.38 -1.58 -24.86
N LEU A 146 -10.78 -0.39 -24.76
CA LEU A 146 -10.95 0.68 -25.75
C LEU A 146 -10.50 0.24 -27.15
N ASP A 147 -9.45 -0.58 -27.25
CA ASP A 147 -8.93 -1.08 -28.53
C ASP A 147 -9.73 -2.27 -29.10
N SER A 148 -10.48 -3.01 -28.28
CA SER A 148 -11.05 -4.32 -28.66
C SER A 148 -12.56 -4.44 -28.48
N ASP A 149 -13.07 -4.07 -27.31
CA ASP A 149 -14.47 -4.18 -26.90
C ASP A 149 -14.80 -3.06 -25.89
N PRO A 150 -15.18 -1.87 -26.37
CA PRO A 150 -15.51 -0.71 -25.52
C PRO A 150 -16.64 -0.98 -24.53
N GLY A 151 -17.53 -1.94 -24.81
CA GLY A 151 -18.61 -2.34 -23.92
C GLY A 151 -18.15 -2.88 -22.56
N GLN A 152 -16.88 -3.28 -22.42
CA GLN A 152 -16.29 -3.71 -21.14
C GLN A 152 -15.70 -2.57 -20.32
N ALA A 153 -15.51 -1.38 -20.90
CA ALA A 153 -14.82 -0.27 -20.25
C ALA A 153 -15.54 0.19 -18.97
N GLU A 154 -16.88 0.22 -18.98
CA GLU A 154 -17.69 0.58 -17.82
C GLU A 154 -17.36 -0.28 -16.60
N ALA A 155 -17.35 -1.61 -16.79
CA ALA A 155 -17.12 -2.57 -15.72
C ALA A 155 -15.71 -2.41 -15.11
N VAL A 156 -14.71 -2.14 -15.95
CA VAL A 156 -13.33 -1.87 -15.51
C VAL A 156 -13.29 -0.60 -14.66
N VAL A 157 -13.92 0.48 -15.12
CA VAL A 157 -13.94 1.76 -14.41
C VAL A 157 -14.66 1.64 -13.07
N VAL A 158 -15.84 1.00 -13.04
CA VAL A 158 -16.61 0.79 -11.80
C VAL A 158 -15.80 0.00 -10.78
N ARG A 159 -15.16 -1.11 -11.21
CA ARG A 159 -14.31 -1.92 -10.33
C ARG A 159 -13.13 -1.12 -9.80
N ALA A 160 -12.46 -0.37 -10.67
CA ALA A 160 -11.32 0.46 -10.28
C ALA A 160 -11.73 1.53 -9.26
N VAL A 161 -12.78 2.30 -9.54
CA VAL A 161 -13.30 3.35 -8.64
C VAL A 161 -13.61 2.77 -7.26
N SER A 162 -14.30 1.63 -7.20
CA SER A 162 -14.62 0.97 -5.94
C SER A 162 -13.36 0.63 -5.13
N ALA A 163 -12.35 0.04 -5.77
CA ALA A 163 -11.10 -0.34 -5.12
C ALA A 163 -10.31 0.89 -4.61
N PHE A 164 -10.19 1.94 -5.44
CA PHE A 164 -9.49 3.17 -5.04
C PHE A 164 -10.20 3.93 -3.91
N GLN A 165 -11.54 3.94 -3.91
CA GLN A 165 -12.33 4.51 -2.81
C GLN A 165 -12.17 3.70 -1.52
N ASP A 166 -12.08 2.37 -1.60
CA ASP A 166 -11.84 1.55 -0.41
C ASP A 166 -10.44 1.77 0.16
N PHE A 167 -9.44 1.85 -0.71
CA PHE A 167 -8.10 2.27 -0.30
C PHE A 167 -8.11 3.63 0.41
N GLU A 168 -8.75 4.65 -0.16
CA GLU A 168 -8.81 5.98 0.44
C GLU A 168 -9.40 5.94 1.85
N ARG A 169 -10.54 5.24 2.02
CA ARG A 169 -11.20 5.10 3.33
C ARG A 169 -10.31 4.43 4.35
N ARG A 170 -9.66 3.31 3.99
CA ARG A 170 -8.76 2.59 4.89
C ARG A 170 -7.54 3.42 5.25
N ALA A 171 -6.95 4.13 4.29
CA ALA A 171 -5.79 4.97 4.53
C ALA A 171 -6.10 6.17 5.42
N ILE A 172 -7.27 6.80 5.28
CA ILE A 172 -7.73 7.85 6.22
C ILE A 172 -7.94 7.28 7.62
N ALA A 173 -8.59 6.12 7.74
CA ALA A 173 -8.85 5.49 9.03
C ALA A 173 -7.54 5.13 9.74
N TRP A 174 -6.59 4.54 9.02
CA TRP A 174 -5.26 4.20 9.49
C TRP A 174 -4.48 5.45 9.91
N HIS A 175 -4.45 6.49 9.07
CA HIS A 175 -3.77 7.75 9.38
C HIS A 175 -4.36 8.45 10.62
N GLY A 176 -5.68 8.40 10.80
CA GLY A 176 -6.35 8.94 11.98
C GLY A 176 -6.12 8.14 13.27
N GLN A 177 -5.65 6.90 13.19
CA GLN A 177 -5.24 6.12 14.37
C GLN A 177 -3.90 6.60 14.93
N LEU A 178 -2.94 6.98 14.06
CA LEU A 178 -1.62 7.48 14.46
C LEU A 178 -1.67 8.80 15.25
N GLY A 179 -2.69 9.64 15.03
CA GLY A 179 -2.84 10.91 15.75
C GLY A 179 -3.48 10.81 17.14
N ARG A 180 -3.87 9.59 17.59
CA ARG A 180 -4.55 9.35 18.87
C ARG A 180 -3.71 8.63 19.91
N GLU A 181 -2.47 8.26 19.57
CA GLU A 181 -1.48 7.67 20.48
C GLU A 181 -0.47 8.73 20.96
#